data_AF-A0A958D3P0-F1
#
_entry.id   AF-A0A958D3P0-F1
#
_cell.length_a   1.000
_cell.length_b   1.000
_cell.length_c   1.000
_cell.angle_alpha   90.00
_cell.angle_beta   90.00
_cell.angle_gamma   90.00
#
_symmetry.space_group_name_H-M   'P 1'
#
loop_
_entity.id
_entity.type
_entity.pdbx_description
1 polymer ?
#
loop_
_entity_poly.entity_id
_entity_poly.type
_entity_poly.pdbx_seq_one_letter_code
_entity_poly.pdbx_strand_id
1 'polypeptide(L)' 'MASYFDPPLTTLRQDLYAIGRQAAQLVIQAIEQPDAPRQHLLLPAELVVRQST' A
#
# COMPACT_ATOMS: atom_id res chain seq x y z
N MET A 1 -12.20 9.56 5.99
CA MET A 1 -13.47 9.21 5.31
C MET A 1 -14.22 8.12 6.05
N ALA A 2 -13.67 6.92 6.22
CA ALA A 2 -14.34 5.82 6.95
C ALA A 2 -14.83 6.16 8.37
N SER A 3 -14.14 7.08 9.06
CA SER A 3 -14.51 7.58 10.38
C SER A 3 -15.69 8.56 10.41
N TYR A 4 -16.15 9.05 9.26
CA TYR A 4 -17.26 10.01 9.17
C TYR A 4 -18.61 9.33 8.89
N PHE A 5 -18.62 8.01 8.76
CA PHE A 5 -19.85 7.21 8.68
C PHE A 5 -20.37 6.92 10.09
N ASP A 6 -21.68 6.68 10.21
CA ASP A 6 -22.33 6.26 11.46
C ASP A 6 -23.13 4.96 11.21
N PRO A 7 -22.68 3.80 11.72
CA PRO A 7 -21.46 3.62 12.50
C PRO A 7 -20.19 3.81 11.64
N PRO A 8 -19.07 4.26 12.22
CA PRO A 8 -17.81 4.39 11.52
C PRO A 8 -17.32 3.02 11.03
N LEU A 9 -16.89 2.99 9.78
CA LEU A 9 -16.66 1.73 9.07
C LEU A 9 -15.33 1.08 9.44
N THR A 10 -15.33 -0.22 9.69
CA THR A 10 -14.11 -1.05 9.73
C THR A 10 -13.52 -1.14 8.32
N THR A 11 -12.22 -0.86 8.16
CA THR A 11 -11.60 -0.75 6.83
C THR A 11 -10.19 -1.30 6.77
N LEU A 12 -9.78 -1.87 5.64
CA LEU A 12 -8.39 -2.18 5.35
C LEU A 12 -7.64 -0.91 4.90
N ARG A 13 -6.67 -0.46 5.70
CA ARG A 13 -5.77 0.65 5.37
C ARG A 13 -4.56 0.12 4.60
N GLN A 14 -4.31 0.71 3.44
CA GLN A 14 -3.09 0.51 2.67
C GLN A 14 -2.23 1.77 2.77
N ASP A 15 -0.92 1.61 3.01
CA ASP A 15 0.03 2.73 2.97
C ASP A 15 0.36 3.07 1.52
N LEU A 16 -0.51 3.87 0.90
CA LEU A 16 -0.38 4.28 -0.49
C LEU A 16 0.91 5.06 -0.77
N TYR A 17 1.43 5.77 0.23
CA TYR A 17 2.69 6.50 0.08
C TYR A 17 3.88 5.53 0.01
N ALA A 18 3.93 4.55 0.91
CA ALA A 18 4.96 3.50 0.84
C ALA A 18 4.87 2.70 -0.46
N ILE A 19 3.67 2.37 -0.93
CA ILE A 19 3.45 1.70 -2.22
C ILE A 19 4.02 2.53 -3.36
N GLY A 20 3.66 3.82 -3.46
CA GLY A 20 4.14 4.70 -4.51
C GLY A 20 5.66 4.87 -4.50
N ARG A 21 6.24 5.04 -3.31
CA ARG A 21 7.70 5.16 -3.14
C ARG A 21 8.43 3.91 -3.63
N GLN A 22 7.98 2.73 -3.22
CA GLN A 22 8.59 1.46 -3.65
C GLN A 22 8.42 1.22 -5.15
N ALA A 23 7.25 1.54 -5.70
CA ALA A 23 7.01 1.45 -7.15
C ALA A 23 7.98 2.35 -7.94
N ALA A 24 8.16 3.60 -7.53
CA ALA A 24 9.10 4.52 -8.18
C ALA A 24 10.54 4.01 -8.10
N GLN A 25 10.97 3.49 -6.95
CA GLN A 25 12.30 2.92 -6.76
C GLN A 25 12.53 1.71 -7.69
N LEU A 26 11.56 0.81 -7.80
CA LEU A 26 11.65 -0.34 -8.70
C LEU A 26 11.74 0.07 -10.17
N VAL A 27 11.00 1.10 -10.59
CA VAL A 27 11.08 1.62 -11.96
C VAL A 27 12.46 2.21 -12.26
N ILE A 28 12.99 3.04 -11.34
CA ILE A 28 14.34 3.61 -11.48
C ILE A 28 15.38 2.49 -11.59
N GLN A 29 15.31 1.50 -10.70
CA GLN A 29 16.23 0.36 -10.73
C GLN A 29 16.14 -0.44 -12.03
N ALA A 30 14.93 -0.63 -12.57
CA ALA A 30 14.74 -1.33 -13.84
C ALA A 30 15.34 -0.56 -15.04
N ILE A 31 15.37 0.77 -14.99
CA ILE A 31 16.02 1.62 -16.00
C ILE A 31 17.54 1.52 -15.87
N GLU A 32 18.07 1.60 -14.64
CA GLU A 32 19.51 1.59 -14.38
C GLU A 32 20.14 0.20 -14.55
N GLN A 33 19.37 -0.86 -14.31
CA GLN A 33 19.83 -2.26 -14.34
C GLN A 33 18.84 -3.15 -15.11
N PRO A 34 18.79 -3.06 -16.45
CA PRO A 34 17.78 -3.76 -17.26
C PRO A 34 17.83 -5.30 -17.16
N ASP A 35 19.02 -5.85 -16.90
CA ASP A 35 19.24 -7.30 -16.77
C ASP A 35 19.00 -7.82 -15.34
N ALA A 36 18.69 -6.95 -14.38
CA ALA A 36 18.38 -7.36 -13.02
C ALA A 36 17.08 -8.18 -12.97
N PRO A 37 17.00 -9.20 -12.09
CA PRO A 37 15.78 -9.98 -11.94
C PRO A 37 14.63 -9.10 -11.43
N ARG A 38 13.43 -9.34 -11.98
CA ARG A 38 12.22 -8.64 -11.55
C ARG A 38 11.94 -8.91 -10.07
N GLN A 39 11.67 -7.85 -9.33
CA GLN A 39 11.37 -7.94 -7.90
C GLN A 39 9.86 -7.94 -7.66
N HIS A 40 9.40 -8.82 -6.77
CA HIS A 40 8.05 -8.80 -6.24
C HIS A 40 8.12 -8.44 -4.77
N LEU A 41 7.42 -7.37 -4.38
CA LEU A 41 7.38 -6.87 -3.01
C LEU A 41 5.98 -7.05 -2.44
N LEU A 42 5.90 -7.53 -1.20
CA LEU A 42 4.67 -7.57 -0.43
C LEU A 42 4.73 -6.48 0.63
N LEU A 43 3.79 -5.53 0.54
CA LEU A 43 3.69 -4.43 1.50
C LEU A 43 2.56 -4.72 2.50
N PRO A 44 2.77 -4.49 3.79
CA PRO A 44 1.77 -4.76 4.80
C PRO A 44 0.56 -3.84 4.62
N ALA A 45 -0.62 -4.42 4.79
CA ALA A 45 -1.87 -3.70 4.96
C ALA A 45 -2.36 -3.87 6.40
N GLU A 46 -3.16 -2.93 6.89
CA GLU A 46 -3.62 -2.91 8.28
C GLU A 46 -5.14 -2.90 8.34
N LEU A 47 -5.71 -3.82 9.09
CA LEU A 47 -7.15 -3.79 9.37
C LEU A 47 -7.42 -2.78 10.49
N VAL A 48 -8.17 -1.72 10.16
CA VAL A 48 -8.61 -0.72 11.12
C VAL A 48 -10.04 -1.03 11.54
N VAL A 49 -10.17 -1.70 12.68
CA VAL A 49 -11.46 -2.07 13.30
C VAL A 49 -12.15 -0.83 13.87
N ARG A 50 -13.45 -0.69 13.57
CA ARG A 50 -14.36 0.34 14.08
C ARG A 50 -15.71 -0.30 14.45
N GLN A 51 -16.79 0.49 14.44
CA GLN A 51 -18.08 0.09 15.01
C GLN A 51 -18.99 -0.67 14.03
N SER A 52 -18.60 -0.82 12.76
CA SER A 52 -19.39 -1.53 11.74
C SER A 52 -19.04 -3.02 11.58
N THR A 53 -18.61 -3.68 12.66
CA THR A 53 -18.12 -5.08 12.62
C THR A 53 -19.23 -6.07 12.94
#